data_AF-A0A429I7X8-F1
#
_entry.id   AF-A0A429I7X8-F1
#
_cell.length_a   1.000
_cell.length_b   1.000
_cell.length_c   1.000
_cell.angle_alpha   90.00
_cell.angle_beta   90.00
_cell.angle_gamma   90.00
#
_symmetry.space_group_name_H-M   'P 1'
#
loop_
_entity.id
_entity.type
_entity.pdbx_description
1 polymer ?
#
loop_
_entity_poly.entity_id
_entity_poly.type
_entity_poly.pdbx_seq_one_letter_code
_entity_poly.pdbx_strand_id
1 'polypeptide(L)' 'TYPQWRTITRVFHAMILLAEGRSVTESGRSCGWATTSAFIDTFTRTVGQTPGGYRAAARGTADWQRAPEFPSR' A
#
# COMPACT_ATOMS: atom_id res chain seq x y z
N THR A 1 8.23 -10.94 20.47
CA THR A 1 6.95 -11.62 20.72
C THR A 1 6.31 -12.02 19.39
N TYR A 2 5.94 -13.29 19.22
CA TYR A 2 5.37 -13.88 17.98
C TYR A 2 4.22 -13.11 17.27
N PRO A 3 3.34 -12.32 17.94
CA PRO A 3 2.27 -11.57 17.26
C PRO A 3 2.76 -10.43 16.36
N GLN A 4 3.95 -9.87 16.64
CA GLN A 4 4.41 -8.64 16.00
C GLN A 4 4.83 -8.89 14.54
N TRP A 5 5.42 -10.05 14.26
CA TRP A 5 5.77 -10.48 12.91
C TRP A 5 4.54 -10.62 12.00
N ARG A 6 3.43 -11.15 12.52
CA ARG A 6 2.18 -11.29 11.76
C ARG A 6 1.64 -9.93 11.30
N THR A 7 1.71 -8.93 12.16
CA THR A 7 1.29 -7.56 11.83
C THR A 7 2.17 -6.96 10.75
N ILE A 8 3.50 -7.10 10.89
CA ILE A 8 4.46 -6.61 9.90
C ILE A 8 4.24 -7.29 8.54
N THR A 9 4.11 -8.61 8.49
CA THR A 9 3.82 -9.35 7.25
C THR A 9 2.52 -8.91 6.58
N ARG A 10 1.46 -8.69 7.37
CA ARG A 10 0.18 -8.17 6.86
C ARG A 10 0.32 -6.78 6.26
N VAL A 11 1.08 -5.89 6.91
CA VAL A 11 1.36 -4.54 6.39
C VAL A 11 2.15 -4.61 5.08
N PHE A 12 3.19 -5.44 5.00
CA PHE A 12 3.93 -5.65 3.75
C PHE A 12 3.06 -6.17 2.62
N HIS A 13 2.19 -7.15 2.88
CA HIS A 13 1.25 -7.63 1.86
C HIS A 13 0.28 -6.52 1.42
N ALA A 14 -0.22 -5.71 2.35
CA ALA A 14 -1.07 -4.57 2.01
C ALA A 14 -0.36 -3.54 1.13
N MET A 15 0.94 -3.29 1.33
CA MET A 15 1.73 -2.39 0.47
C MET A 15 1.76 -2.89 -0.99
N ILE A 16 1.96 -4.19 -1.20
CA ILE A 16 1.96 -4.80 -2.53
C ILE A 16 0.59 -4.60 -3.20
N LEU A 17 -0.50 -4.93 -2.50
CA LEU A 17 -1.86 -4.76 -3.01
C LEU A 17 -2.19 -3.29 -3.37
N LEU A 18 -1.69 -2.34 -2.56
CA LEU A 18 -1.86 -0.90 -2.84
C LEU A 18 -1.06 -0.46 -4.06
N ALA A 19 0.15 -0.99 -4.25
CA ALA A 19 0.99 -0.72 -5.42
C ALA A 19 0.38 -1.30 -6.71
N GLU A 20 -0.28 -2.46 -6.64
CA GLU A 20 -1.12 -3.01 -7.72
C GLU A 20 -2.36 -2.15 -8.02
N GLY A 21 -2.65 -1.15 -7.18
CA GLY A 21 -3.70 -0.18 -7.39
C GLY A 21 -5.03 -0.53 -6.73
N ARG A 22 -5.11 -1.60 -5.93
CA ARG A 22 -6.32 -1.96 -5.16
C ARG A 22 -6.71 -0.86 -4.18
N SER A 23 -7.98 -0.87 -3.76
CA SER A 23 -8.48 0.14 -2.81
C SER A 23 -7.97 -0.12 -1.39
N VAL A 24 -7.87 0.94 -0.57
CA VAL A 24 -7.46 0.84 0.85
C VAL A 24 -8.34 -0.15 1.63
N THR A 25 -9.64 -0.12 1.39
CA THR A 25 -10.62 -1.00 2.05
C THR A 25 -10.44 -2.45 1.64
N GLU A 26 -10.21 -2.71 0.35
CA GLU A 26 -9.98 -4.06 -0.18
C GLU A 26 -8.67 -4.64 0.35
N SER A 27 -7.57 -3.87 0.30
CA SER A 27 -6.28 -4.31 0.84
C SER A 27 -6.36 -4.65 2.33
N GLY A 28 -7.06 -3.84 3.13
CA GLY A 28 -7.27 -4.12 4.56
C GLY A 28 -8.04 -5.42 4.80
N ARG A 29 -9.11 -5.67 4.04
CA ARG A 29 -9.90 -6.91 4.14
C ARG A 29 -9.11 -8.13 3.70
N SER A 30 -8.38 -8.05 2.58
CA SER A 30 -7.55 -9.15 2.07
C SER A 30 -6.42 -9.52 3.02
N CYS A 31 -5.87 -8.56 3.78
CA CYS A 31 -4.88 -8.82 4.81
C CYS A 31 -5.48 -9.34 6.14
N GLY A 32 -6.82 -9.43 6.25
CA GLY A 32 -7.52 -9.98 7.41
C GLY A 32 -7.62 -9.02 8.59
N TRP A 33 -7.73 -7.72 8.34
CA TRP A 33 -8.05 -6.72 9.35
C TRP A 33 -9.56 -6.69 9.64
N ALA A 34 -9.92 -6.58 10.93
CA ALA A 34 -11.32 -6.54 11.35
C ALA A 34 -12.04 -5.27 10.87
N THR A 35 -11.35 -4.14 10.84
CA THR A 35 -11.89 -2.85 10.38
C THR A 35 -10.88 -2.09 9.53
N THR A 36 -11.38 -1.23 8.66
CA THR A 36 -10.53 -0.37 7.82
C THR A 36 -9.75 0.65 8.65
N SER A 37 -10.32 1.18 9.73
CA SER A 37 -9.62 2.12 10.61
C SER A 37 -8.43 1.46 11.33
N ALA A 38 -8.62 0.25 11.89
CA ALA A 38 -7.52 -0.48 12.55
C ALA A 38 -6.36 -0.79 11.58
N PHE A 39 -6.70 -1.07 10.32
CA PHE A 39 -5.71 -1.20 9.25
C PHE A 39 -4.98 0.13 9.00
N ILE A 40 -5.69 1.23 8.80
CA ILE A 40 -5.10 2.55 8.51
C ILE A 40 -4.17 2.99 9.65
N ASP A 41 -4.58 2.85 10.90
CA ASP A 41 -3.78 3.24 12.06
C ASP A 41 -2.49 2.43 12.14
N THR A 42 -2.61 1.10 12.00
CA THR A 42 -1.43 0.22 12.08
C THR A 42 -0.49 0.43 10.89
N PHE A 43 -1.03 0.55 9.69
CA PHE A 43 -0.25 0.83 8.50
C PHE A 43 0.49 2.16 8.62
N THR A 44 -0.18 3.22 9.04
CA THR A 44 0.43 4.55 9.19
C THR A 44 1.53 4.53 10.24
N ARG A 45 1.33 3.84 11.36
CA ARG A 45 2.36 3.68 12.40
C ARG A 45 3.57 2.86 11.94
N THR A 46 3.38 1.88 11.06
CA THR A 46 4.46 1.01 10.57
C THR A 46 5.21 1.60 9.38
N VAL A 47 4.49 2.23 8.44
CA VAL A 47 5.02 2.72 7.15
C VAL A 47 5.34 4.22 7.20
N GLY A 48 4.76 4.97 8.14
CA GLY A 48 4.94 6.42 8.26
C GLY A 48 4.07 7.24 7.30
N GLN A 49 3.19 6.60 6.52
CA GLN A 49 2.30 7.22 5.55
C GLN A 49 0.94 6.51 5.54
N THR A 50 -0.13 7.23 5.23
CA THR A 50 -1.46 6.62 5.08
C THR A 50 -1.51 5.67 3.87
N PRO A 51 -2.32 4.59 3.91
CA PRO A 51 -2.47 3.68 2.77
C PRO A 51 -2.88 4.37 1.46
N GLY A 52 -3.72 5.41 1.57
CA GLY A 52 -4.17 6.22 0.43
C GLY A 52 -3.05 7.04 -0.18
N GLY A 53 -2.22 7.68 0.64
CA GLY A 53 -1.03 8.41 0.19
C GLY A 53 -0.02 7.47 -0.47
N TYR A 54 0.20 6.29 0.11
CA TYR A 54 1.09 5.27 -0.47
C TYR A 54 0.62 4.79 -1.84
N ARG A 55 -0.68 4.51 -1.99
CA ARG A 55 -1.28 4.13 -3.27
C ARG A 55 -1.15 5.24 -4.32
N ALA A 56 -1.40 6.50 -3.93
CA ALA A 56 -1.27 7.63 -4.84
C ALA A 56 0.19 7.81 -5.30
N ALA A 57 1.15 7.74 -4.37
CA ALA A 57 2.57 7.81 -4.67
C ALA A 57 3.02 6.66 -5.58
N ALA A 58 2.60 5.42 -5.30
CA ALA A 58 2.93 4.24 -6.12
C ALA A 58 2.37 4.35 -7.55
N ARG A 59 1.19 4.94 -7.72
CA ARG A 59 0.63 5.23 -9.05
C ARG A 59 1.40 6.35 -9.75
N GLY A 60 1.78 7.40 -9.04
CA GLY A 60 2.62 8.47 -9.58
C GLY A 60 4.00 7.98 -10.04
N THR A 61 4.60 7.02 -9.34
CA THR A 61 5.85 6.37 -9.79
C THR A 61 5.66 5.50 -11.02
N ALA A 62 4.51 4.82 -11.14
CA ALA A 62 4.20 3.97 -12.29
C ALA A 62 3.80 4.79 -13.53
N ASP A 63 3.29 6.01 -13.35
CA ASP A 63 2.89 6.89 -14.46
C ASP A 63 4.09 7.29 -15.34
N TRP A 64 5.29 7.42 -14.76
CA TRP A 64 6.54 7.59 -15.52
C TRP A 64 6.85 6.42 -16.48
N GLN A 65 6.28 5.23 -16.25
CA GLN A 65 6.40 4.07 -17.16
C GLN A 65 5.37 4.09 -18.30
N ARG A 66 4.34 4.94 -18.24
CA ARG A 66 3.26 5.04 -19.24
C ARG A 66 3.43 6.23 -20.19
N ALA A 67 4.38 7.13 -19.91
CA ALA A 67 4.71 8.21 -20.84
C ALA A 67 5.22 7.63 -22.18
N PRO A 68 4.78 8.16 -23.34
CA PRO A 68 5.33 7.76 -24.63
C PRO A 68 6.82 8.06 -24.65
N GLU A 69 7.61 7.17 -25.25
CA GLU A 69 9.05 7.32 -25.41
C GLU A 69 9.40 8.72 -25.94
N PHE A 70 10.22 9.47 -25.17
CA PHE A 70 10.75 10.73 -25.66
C PHE A 70 11.66 10.43 -26.87
N PRO A 71 11.46 11.09 -28.02
CA PRO A 71 12.35 10.91 -29.17
C PRO A 71 13.75 11.40 -28.80
N SER A 72 14.71 10.50 -28.92
CA SER A 72 16.13 10.78 -28.72
C SER A 72 16.58 11.92 -29.66
N ARG A 73 17.16 12.96 -29.09
CA ARG A 73 18.05 13.89 -29.79
C ARG A 73 19.42 13.81 -29.17
#